data_AF-X1KMX3-F1
#
_entry.id   AF-X1KMX3-F1
#
_cell.length_a   1.000
_cell.length_b   1.000
_cell.length_c   1.000
_cell.angle_alpha   90.00
_cell.angle_beta   90.00
_cell.angle_gamma   90.00
#
_symmetry.space_group_name_H-M   'P 1'
#
loop_
_entity.id
_entity.type
_entity.pdbx_description
1 polymer ?
#
loop_
_entity_poly.entity_id
_entity_poly.type
_entity_poly.pdbx_seq_one_letter_code
_entity_poly.pdbx_strand_id
1 'polypeptide(L)' 'MTGEASCIPFLKAEYKYKKQSGGRGQYGHVLIEINPLGSGEGFEFKNSIFGGAIPKSYIPGVEKGIRE' A
#
# COMPACT_ATOMS: atom_id res chain seq x y z
N MET A 1 -33.03 -9.02 -10.41
CA MET A 1 -32.57 -8.49 -9.12
C MET A 1 -31.43 -9.41 -8.65
N THR A 2 -30.26 -9.23 -9.27
CA THR A 2 -29.02 -8.67 -8.67
C THR A 2 -28.29 -9.70 -7.80
N GLY A 3 -27.35 -10.41 -8.43
CA GLY A 3 -26.54 -11.44 -7.80
C GLY A 3 -25.28 -11.75 -8.61
N GLU A 4 -24.58 -10.73 -9.09
CA GLU A 4 -23.16 -10.88 -9.43
C GLU A 4 -22.38 -10.37 -8.23
N ALA A 5 -22.20 -11.26 -7.25
CA ALA A 5 -21.09 -11.12 -6.32
C ALA A 5 -19.83 -11.28 -7.17
N SER A 6 -19.30 -10.16 -7.63
CA SER A 6 -18.01 -10.09 -8.27
C SER A 6 -16.99 -10.68 -7.29
N CYS A 7 -16.52 -11.89 -7.57
CA CYS A 7 -15.33 -12.45 -6.95
C CYS A 7 -14.14 -11.60 -7.40
N ILE A 8 -14.00 -10.40 -6.85
CA ILE A 8 -12.83 -9.59 -7.11
C ILE A 8 -11.79 -9.98 -6.05
N PRO A 9 -10.69 -10.63 -6.44
CA PRO A 9 -9.68 -11.05 -5.49
C PRO A 9 -9.02 -9.82 -4.89
N PHE A 10 -8.82 -9.83 -3.56
CA PHE A 10 -7.93 -8.88 -2.91
C PHE A 10 -6.50 -9.15 -3.38
N LEU A 11 -5.76 -8.10 -3.74
CA LEU A 11 -4.37 -8.21 -4.21
C LEU A 11 -3.42 -7.83 -3.08
N LYS A 12 -2.53 -8.74 -2.71
CA LYS A 12 -1.43 -8.47 -1.78
C LYS A 12 -0.16 -8.20 -2.57
N ALA A 13 0.44 -7.05 -2.36
CA ALA A 13 1.69 -6.64 -3.00
C ALA A 13 2.76 -6.36 -1.94
N GLU A 14 3.95 -6.90 -2.16
CA GLU A 14 5.14 -6.60 -1.37
C GLU A 14 6.09 -5.75 -2.22
N TYR A 15 6.53 -4.62 -1.67
CA TYR A 15 7.54 -3.79 -2.31
C TYR A 15 8.70 -3.52 -1.36
N LYS A 16 9.90 -3.87 -1.84
CA LYS A 16 11.14 -3.73 -1.09
C LYS A 16 12.12 -2.85 -1.85
N TYR A 17 12.36 -1.67 -1.30
CA TYR A 17 13.38 -0.75 -1.76
C TYR A 17 14.66 -0.94 -0.96
N LYS A 18 15.73 -1.44 -1.59
CA LYS A 18 17.05 -1.55 -0.98
C LYS A 18 18.08 -0.88 -1.88
N LYS A 19 18.45 0.35 -1.57
CA LYS A 19 19.52 1.06 -2.27
C LYS A 19 20.64 1.34 -1.29
N GLN A 20 21.71 0.55 -1.39
CA GLN A 20 22.94 0.77 -0.63
C GLN A 20 24.05 1.14 -1.62
N SER A 21 24.38 2.42 -1.69
CA SER A 21 25.54 2.94 -2.40
C SER A 21 26.52 3.46 -1.36
N GLY A 22 27.29 2.55 -0.73
CA GLY A 22 28.38 2.85 0.21
C GLY A 22 28.07 3.85 1.33
N GLY A 23 27.68 3.38 2.52
CA GLY A 23 27.38 4.22 3.70
C GLY A 23 25.96 4.01 4.24
N ARG A 24 25.33 5.07 4.80
CA ARG A 24 23.91 5.04 5.23
C ARG A 24 22.99 4.78 4.02
N GLY A 25 22.72 3.51 3.75
CA GLY A 25 21.83 3.09 2.69
C GLY A 25 20.35 3.37 3.00
N GLN A 26 19.54 3.48 1.96
CA GLN A 26 18.09 3.57 2.08
C GLN A 26 17.51 2.16 2.04
N TYR A 27 16.68 1.85 3.04
CA TYR A 27 15.92 0.61 3.11
C TYR A 27 14.47 0.94 3.40
N GLY A 28 13.58 0.40 2.58
CA GLY A 28 12.14 0.46 2.76
C GLY A 28 11.54 -0.88 2.40
N HIS A 29 10.61 -1.35 3.22
CA HIS A 29 9.82 -2.53 2.93
C HIS A 29 8.37 -2.21 3.29
N VAL A 30 7.49 -2.29 2.30
CA VAL A 30 6.06 -2.01 2.45
C VAL A 30 5.25 -3.18 1.93
N LEU A 31 4.19 -3.49 2.67
CA LEU A 31 3.18 -4.47 2.30
C LEU A 31 1.89 -3.68 2.05
N ILE A 32 1.27 -3.92 0.90
CA ILE A 32 0.08 -3.19 0.45
C ILE A 32 -1.00 -4.22 0.13
N GLU A 33 -2.20 -3.95 0.59
CA GLU A 33 -3.40 -4.70 0.24
C GLU A 33 -4.28 -3.81 -0.61
N ILE A 34 -4.48 -4.20 -1.87
CA ILE A 34 -5.29 -3.46 -2.83
C ILE A 34 -6.61 -4.19 -2.95
N ASN A 35 -7.67 -3.47 -2.61
CA ASN A 35 -9.03 -3.94 -2.76
C ASN A 35 -9.75 -3.07 -3.79
N PRO A 36 -10.53 -3.69 -4.67
CA PRO A 36 -11.41 -2.98 -5.58
C PRO A 36 -12.55 -2.39 -4.76
N LEU A 37 -12.76 -1.09 -4.89
CA LEU A 37 -13.90 -0.40 -4.29
C LEU A 37 -15.07 -0.38 -5.28
N GLY A 38 -16.27 -0.07 -4.80
CA GLY A 38 -17.45 0.01 -5.66
C GLY A 38 -17.27 1.05 -6.76
N SER A 39 -17.93 0.84 -7.90
CA SER A 39 -17.90 1.82 -9.00
C SER A 39 -18.33 3.20 -8.52
N GLY A 40 -17.39 4.17 -8.54
CA GLY A 40 -17.62 5.54 -8.09
C GLY A 40 -16.93 5.89 -6.76
N GLU A 41 -16.42 4.90 -6.04
CA GLU A 41 -15.51 5.11 -4.91
C GLU A 41 -14.09 5.27 -5.47
N GLY A 42 -13.55 6.49 -5.39
CA GLY A 42 -12.29 6.85 -6.04
C GLY A 42 -11.07 6.08 -5.51
N PHE A 43 -10.30 6.69 -4.62
CA PHE A 43 -9.11 6.08 -4.01
C PHE A 43 -9.17 6.27 -2.50
N GLU A 44 -9.27 5.17 -1.76
CA GLU A 44 -9.14 5.18 -0.29
C GLU A 44 -7.80 4.56 0.12
N PHE A 45 -7.04 5.30 0.92
CA PHE A 45 -5.83 4.79 1.55
C PHE A 45 -6.09 4.60 3.05
N LYS A 46 -5.93 3.37 3.55
CA LYS A 46 -6.05 3.02 4.98
C LYS A 46 -4.71 2.48 5.49
N ASN A 47 -4.30 2.95 6.66
CA ASN A 47 -3.01 2.60 7.27
C ASN A 47 -3.16 1.50 8.34
N SER A 48 -3.16 0.23 7.94
CA SER A 48 -3.19 -0.92 8.87
C SER A 48 -1.82 -1.29 9.45
N ILE A 49 -0.94 -0.31 9.73
CA ILE A 49 0.43 -0.57 10.20
C ILE A 49 0.41 -0.98 11.68
N PHE A 50 0.78 -2.24 11.95
CA PHE A 50 0.89 -2.76 13.31
C PHE A 50 2.29 -2.55 13.91
N GLY A 51 2.34 -2.36 15.24
CA GLY A 51 3.59 -2.38 16.03
C GLY A 51 4.62 -1.29 15.70
N GLY A 52 4.24 -0.26 14.94
CA GLY A 52 5.18 0.77 14.51
C GLY A 52 6.20 0.28 13.48
N ALA A 53 5.89 -0.79 12.74
CA ALA A 53 6.77 -1.36 11.70
C ALA A 53 7.20 -0.33 10.65
N ILE A 54 6.35 0.68 10.39
CA ILE A 54 6.64 1.84 9.55
C ILE A 54 6.39 3.11 10.38
N PRO A 55 7.37 4.02 10.52
CA PRO A 55 7.17 5.28 11.22
C PRO A 55 6.12 6.15 10.49
N LYS A 56 5.25 6.80 11.26
CA LYS A 56 4.15 7.63 10.70
C LYS A 56 4.63 8.74 9.77
N SER A 57 5.85 9.24 9.95
CA SER A 57 6.46 10.25 9.09
C SER A 57 6.67 9.81 7.64
N TYR A 58 6.77 8.50 7.38
CA TYR A 58 6.95 7.96 6.02
C TYR A 58 5.62 7.63 5.32
N ILE A 59 4.51 7.51 6.06
CA ILE A 59 3.17 7.23 5.51
C ILE A 59 2.76 8.20 4.39
N PRO A 60 2.87 9.54 4.54
CA PRO A 60 2.48 10.46 3.47
C PRO A 60 3.37 10.35 2.22
N GLY A 61 4.62 9.89 2.37
CA GLY A 61 5.50 9.62 1.23
C GLY A 61 5.08 8.36 0.46
N VAL A 62 4.70 7.31 1.20
CA VAL A 62 4.18 6.07 0.62
C VAL A 62 2.84 6.31 -0.09
N GLU A 63 1.91 7.04 0.53
CA GLU A 63 0.61 7.36 -0.09
C GLU A 63 0.78 8.11 -1.42
N LYS A 64 1.65 9.12 -1.46
CA LYS A 64 1.97 9.85 -2.70
C LYS A 64 2.54 8.92 -3.76
N GLY A 65 3.46 8.04 -3.40
CA GLY A 65 4.05 7.07 -4.33
C GLY A 65 3.10 5.98 -4.82
N ILE A 66 1.97 5.74 -4.14
CA ILE A 66 0.92 4.82 -4.61
C ILE A 66 -0.07 5.54 -5.53
N ARG A 67 -0.29 6.84 -5.32
CA ARG A 67 -1.21 7.65 -6.13
C ARG A 67 -0.62 8.07 -7.47
N GLU A 68 0.70 8.25 -7.55
CA GLU A 68 1.44 8.58 -8.77
C GLU A 68 1.67 7.34 -9.66
#